data_AF-A0A0F4IR37-F1
#
_entry.id   AF-A0A0F4IR37-F1
#
_cell.length_a   1.000
_cell.length_b   1.000
_cell.length_c   1.000
_cell.angle_alpha   90.00
_cell.angle_beta   90.00
_cell.angle_gamma   90.00
#
_symmetry.space_group_name_H-M   'P 1'
#
loop_
_entity.id
_entity.type
_entity.pdbx_description
1 polymer ?
#
loop_
_entity_poly.entity_id
_entity_poly.type
_entity_poly.pdbx_seq_one_letter_code
_entity_poly.pdbx_strand_id
1 'polypeptide(L)'
;MWHEDMLWGQTLRSTVAHAEIVSIDISEALAMPGVYSVLTYDDLPAEMKNYGLEIQDTPVLANGRVRHHGEPVALVAADHPETARRAAAKIKIDYKELPLVTDEASALAADAPLIHPGRDDHHAGHVPHPNIVHRQPIIRGNVEEARKRADVIV
;
A
#
# COMPACT_ATOMS: atom_id res chain seq x y z
N MET A 1 8.87 -28.54 -7.67
CA MET A 1 10.12 -27.99 -8.20
C MET A 1 10.85 -27.43 -6.99
N TRP A 2 11.96 -28.03 -6.60
CA TRP A 2 12.75 -27.65 -5.43
C TRP A 2 14.20 -27.66 -5.89
N HIS A 3 14.97 -26.64 -5.52
CA HIS A 3 16.41 -26.61 -5.72
C HIS A 3 17.10 -26.97 -4.41
N GLU A 4 18.28 -27.58 -4.47
CA GLU A 4 19.11 -27.76 -3.26
C GLU A 4 19.39 -26.39 -2.63
N ASP A 5 19.30 -26.30 -1.30
CA ASP A 5 19.47 -25.07 -0.52
C ASP A 5 18.48 -23.93 -0.82
N MET A 6 17.35 -24.21 -1.48
CA MET A 6 16.28 -23.23 -1.67
C MET A 6 15.59 -22.89 -0.34
N LEU A 7 15.47 -21.59 -0.05
CA LEU A 7 14.64 -21.09 1.04
C LEU A 7 13.22 -20.73 0.57
N TRP A 8 12.30 -20.76 1.52
CA TRP A 8 10.90 -20.41 1.35
C TRP A 8 10.63 -19.02 1.90
N GLY A 9 10.12 -18.16 1.02
CA GLY A 9 9.65 -16.83 1.37
C GLY A 9 8.20 -16.87 1.88
N GLN A 10 7.93 -16.20 3.01
CA GLN A 10 6.58 -15.87 3.45
C GLN A 10 6.46 -14.37 3.68
N THR A 11 5.52 -13.73 2.98
CA THR A 11 5.16 -12.33 3.26
C THR A 11 4.18 -12.27 4.43
N LEU A 12 4.52 -11.48 5.44
CA LEU A 12 3.56 -10.99 6.42
C LEU A 12 2.85 -9.76 5.85
N ARG A 13 1.53 -9.78 5.89
CA ARG A 13 0.68 -8.73 5.32
C ARG A 13 -0.20 -8.12 6.39
N SER A 14 -0.52 -6.84 6.21
CA SER A 14 -1.42 -6.11 7.10
C SER A 14 -2.78 -6.79 7.20
N THR A 15 -3.29 -6.91 8.43
CA THR A 15 -4.65 -7.36 8.73
C THR A 15 -5.64 -6.19 8.89
N VAL A 16 -5.15 -4.95 8.80
CA VAL A 16 -5.95 -3.72 8.92
C VAL A 16 -5.88 -2.91 7.62
N ALA A 17 -6.93 -2.14 7.35
CA ALA A 17 -7.04 -1.41 6.10
C ALA A 17 -6.30 -0.07 6.09
N HIS A 18 -6.26 0.66 7.21
CA HIS A 18 -5.51 1.91 7.30
C HIS A 18 -5.03 2.11 8.74
N ALA A 19 -3.73 2.20 8.95
CA ALA A 19 -3.16 2.37 10.29
C ALA A 19 -1.74 2.94 10.22
N GLU A 20 -1.32 3.65 11.25
CA GLU A 20 0.10 3.92 11.51
C GLU A 20 0.74 2.64 12.07
N ILE A 21 1.95 2.32 11.60
CA ILE A 21 2.78 1.26 12.17
C ILE A 21 3.55 1.89 13.33
N VAL A 22 3.16 1.57 14.57
CA VAL A 22 3.81 2.09 15.78
C VAL A 22 5.12 1.36 16.04
N SER A 23 5.10 0.03 15.90
CA SER A 23 6.30 -0.80 16.02
C SER A 23 6.16 -2.14 15.30
N ILE A 24 7.30 -2.73 14.94
CA ILE A 24 7.40 -4.09 14.40
C ILE A 24 8.42 -4.85 15.26
N ASP A 25 8.01 -5.94 15.89
CA ASP A 25 8.89 -6.85 16.63
C ASP A 25 9.03 -8.17 15.87
N ILE A 26 10.25 -8.40 15.37
CA ILE A 26 10.65 -9.59 14.61
C ILE A 26 11.44 -10.60 15.45
N SER A 27 11.67 -10.33 16.73
CA SER A 27 12.59 -11.10 17.57
C SER A 27 12.20 -12.57 17.72
N GLU A 28 10.92 -12.86 18.01
CA GLU A 28 10.42 -14.24 18.11
C GLU A 28 10.54 -15.01 16.79
N ALA A 29 10.35 -14.34 15.65
CA ALA A 29 10.46 -14.95 14.34
C ALA A 29 11.92 -15.29 14.00
N LEU A 30 12.86 -14.38 14.26
CA LEU A 30 14.29 -14.60 14.05
C LEU A 30 14.87 -15.69 14.95
N ALA A 31 14.32 -15.87 16.16
CA ALA A 31 14.77 -16.90 17.10
C ALA A 31 14.32 -18.32 16.73
N MET A 32 13.43 -18.49 15.75
CA MET A 32 12.93 -19.81 15.36
C MET A 32 13.97 -20.61 14.58
N PRO A 33 14.24 -21.87 14.96
CA PRO A 33 15.10 -22.76 14.17
C PRO A 33 14.60 -22.90 12.73
N GLY A 34 15.52 -22.81 11.77
CA GLY A 34 15.23 -22.88 10.34
C GLY A 34 14.86 -21.54 9.70
N VAL A 35 14.73 -20.45 10.48
CA VAL A 35 14.60 -19.09 9.94
C VAL A 35 15.98 -18.51 9.68
N TYR A 36 16.21 -18.06 8.46
CA TYR A 36 17.49 -17.48 8.02
C TYR A 36 17.46 -15.96 8.07
N SER A 37 16.31 -15.36 7.78
CA SER A 37 16.17 -13.90 7.77
C SER A 37 14.70 -13.49 7.91
N VAL A 38 14.51 -12.32 8.51
CA VAL A 38 13.26 -11.56 8.48
C VAL A 38 13.63 -10.16 8.00
N LEU A 39 13.05 -9.72 6.88
CA LEU A 39 13.29 -8.43 6.27
C LEU A 39 12.08 -7.51 6.49
N THR A 40 12.37 -6.27 6.82
CA THR A 40 11.44 -5.16 6.97
C THR A 40 11.77 -4.07 5.96
N TYR A 41 11.02 -2.97 5.98
CA TYR A 41 11.32 -1.81 5.12
C TYR A 41 12.75 -1.25 5.29
N ASP A 42 13.31 -1.35 6.50
CA ASP A 42 14.63 -0.80 6.80
C ASP A 42 15.77 -1.61 6.16
N ASP A 43 15.49 -2.87 5.81
CA ASP A 43 16.45 -3.77 5.14
C ASP A 43 16.44 -3.59 3.62
N LEU A 44 15.50 -2.81 3.07
CA LEU A 44 15.41 -2.55 1.64
C LEU A 44 16.50 -1.56 1.19
N PRO A 45 17.12 -1.76 0.01
CA PRO A 45 18.04 -0.78 -0.58
C PRO A 45 17.38 0.59 -0.68
N ALA A 46 18.15 1.65 -0.40
CA ALA A 46 17.63 3.02 -0.36
C ALA A 46 17.02 3.44 -1.70
N GLU A 47 17.54 2.93 -2.82
CA GLU A 47 17.11 3.23 -4.18
C GLU A 47 15.77 2.59 -4.54
N MET A 48 15.28 1.61 -3.77
CA MET A 48 14.18 0.73 -4.19
C MET A 48 13.17 0.45 -3.05
N LYS A 49 12.77 1.52 -2.36
CA LYS A 49 11.78 1.46 -1.26
C LYS A 49 10.33 1.50 -1.76
N ASN A 50 10.10 2.17 -2.89
CA ASN A 50 8.80 2.22 -3.56
C ASN A 50 8.91 1.74 -5.01
N TYR A 51 7.79 1.32 -5.57
CA TYR A 51 7.62 0.94 -6.96
C TYR A 51 6.32 1.54 -7.53
N GLY A 52 6.21 1.50 -8.85
CA GLY A 52 5.03 1.95 -9.60
C GLY A 52 5.41 2.32 -11.02
N LEU A 53 4.45 2.21 -11.94
CA LEU A 53 4.70 2.43 -13.37
C LEU A 53 4.81 3.91 -13.72
N GLU A 54 3.86 4.71 -13.23
CA GLU A 54 3.79 6.16 -13.46
C GLU A 54 4.25 6.94 -12.23
N ILE A 55 3.73 6.58 -11.05
CA ILE A 55 4.07 7.19 -9.77
C ILE A 55 4.69 6.09 -8.89
N GLN A 56 5.87 6.34 -8.32
CA GLN A 56 6.55 5.40 -7.41
C GLN A 56 6.12 5.62 -5.95
N ASP A 57 4.83 5.44 -5.67
CA ASP A 57 4.22 5.68 -4.36
C ASP A 57 3.85 4.40 -3.59
N THR A 58 3.98 3.23 -4.22
CA THR A 58 3.65 1.95 -3.60
C THR A 58 4.87 1.39 -2.90
N PRO A 59 4.89 1.24 -1.56
CA PRO A 59 6.04 0.70 -0.88
C PRO A 59 6.20 -0.80 -1.15
N VAL A 60 7.43 -1.28 -1.25
CA VAL A 60 7.72 -2.73 -1.37
C VAL A 60 7.29 -3.46 -0.09
N LEU A 61 7.61 -2.86 1.06
CA LEU A 61 7.13 -3.23 2.39
C LEU A 61 6.66 -1.95 3.08
N ALA A 62 5.51 -1.98 3.74
CA ALA A 62 4.91 -0.84 4.40
C ALA A 62 5.86 -0.18 5.40
N ASN A 63 5.91 1.16 5.38
CA ASN A 63 6.74 1.96 6.27
C ASN A 63 5.92 3.06 6.93
N GLY A 64 5.95 3.12 8.25
CA GLY A 64 5.23 4.09 9.07
C GLY A 64 3.71 3.99 9.01
N ARG A 65 3.12 3.40 7.96
CA ARG A 65 1.70 3.18 7.80
C ARG A 65 1.38 2.07 6.80
N VAL A 66 0.18 1.52 6.93
CA VAL A 66 -0.50 0.68 5.95
C VAL A 66 -1.73 1.44 5.43
N ARG A 67 -2.02 1.33 4.13
CA ARG A 67 -3.04 2.04 3.35
C ARG A 67 -4.13 1.12 2.83
N HIS A 68 -3.90 -0.20 2.83
CA HIS A 68 -4.93 -1.18 2.51
C HIS A 68 -4.74 -2.51 3.26
N HIS A 69 -5.82 -3.27 3.35
CA HIS A 69 -5.76 -4.63 3.88
C HIS A 69 -4.89 -5.50 2.96
N GLY A 70 -3.98 -6.27 3.53
CA GLY A 70 -3.08 -7.14 2.76
C GLY A 70 -1.79 -6.46 2.27
N GLU A 71 -1.54 -5.19 2.62
CA GLU A 71 -0.28 -4.51 2.27
C GLU A 71 0.92 -5.28 2.89
N PRO A 72 1.98 -5.59 2.14
CA PRO A 72 3.17 -6.26 2.66
C PRO A 72 3.82 -5.45 3.78
N VAL A 73 4.25 -6.08 4.88
CA VAL A 73 4.94 -5.40 6.00
C VAL A 73 6.31 -6.00 6.27
N ALA A 74 6.42 -7.32 6.21
CA ALA A 74 7.69 -8.03 6.40
C ALA A 74 7.77 -9.28 5.51
N LEU A 75 8.99 -9.78 5.30
CA LEU A 75 9.28 -11.01 4.57
C LEU A 75 10.11 -11.94 5.44
N VAL A 76 9.73 -13.21 5.51
CA VAL A 76 10.48 -14.25 6.22
C VAL A 76 11.08 -15.21 5.19
N ALA A 77 12.35 -15.57 5.37
CA ALA A 77 13.01 -16.63 4.62
C ALA A 77 13.38 -17.79 5.56
N ALA A 78 12.90 -19.01 5.27
CA ALA A 78 13.17 -20.20 6.07
C ALA A 78 13.44 -21.45 5.22
N ASP A 79 14.03 -22.49 5.82
CA ASP A 79 14.33 -23.77 5.14
C ASP A 79 13.10 -24.59 4.74
N HIS A 80 11.94 -24.31 5.34
CA HIS A 80 10.70 -25.05 5.11
C HIS A 80 9.50 -24.09 5.04
N PRO A 81 8.52 -24.31 4.15
CA PRO A 81 7.39 -23.39 3.96
C PRO A 81 6.56 -23.22 5.25
N GLU A 82 6.34 -24.31 5.99
CA GLU A 82 5.63 -24.26 7.27
C GLU A 82 6.43 -23.52 8.36
N THR A 83 7.76 -23.56 8.32
CA THR A 83 8.61 -22.76 9.22
C THR A 83 8.48 -21.27 8.88
N ALA A 84 8.56 -20.90 7.60
CA ALA A 84 8.36 -19.52 7.14
C ALA A 84 6.97 -18.98 7.55
N ARG A 85 5.91 -19.79 7.37
CA ARG A 85 4.55 -19.43 7.75
C ARG A 85 4.39 -19.21 9.25
N ARG A 86 4.90 -20.13 10.08
CA ARG A 86 4.81 -20.02 11.55
C ARG A 86 5.65 -18.85 12.08
N ALA A 87 6.83 -18.62 11.51
CA ALA A 87 7.67 -17.49 11.87
C ALA A 87 7.03 -16.15 11.49
N ALA A 88 6.42 -16.02 10.32
CA ALA A 88 5.68 -14.82 9.95
C ALA A 88 4.55 -14.52 10.95
N ALA A 89 3.84 -15.56 11.43
CA ALA A 89 2.79 -15.40 12.45
C ALA A 89 3.31 -15.02 13.85
N LYS A 90 4.62 -15.09 14.09
CA LYS A 90 5.27 -14.69 15.35
C LYS A 90 5.72 -13.24 15.36
N ILE A 91 5.80 -12.60 14.20
CA ILE A 91 6.08 -11.16 14.09
C ILE A 91 4.90 -10.40 14.67
N LYS A 92 5.17 -9.47 15.58
CA LYS A 92 4.15 -8.62 16.21
C LYS A 92 4.22 -7.24 15.60
N ILE A 93 3.08 -6.73 15.14
CA ILE A 93 2.96 -5.37 14.63
C ILE A 93 1.96 -4.64 15.52
N ASP A 94 2.38 -3.50 16.04
CA ASP A 94 1.50 -2.60 16.77
C ASP A 94 0.94 -1.56 15.79
N TYR A 95 -0.38 -1.56 15.64
CA TYR A 95 -1.10 -0.68 14.73
C TYR A 95 -1.90 0.34 15.52
N LYS A 96 -1.84 1.58 15.07
CA LYS A 96 -2.79 2.61 15.45
C LYS A 96 -3.70 2.88 14.25
N GLU A 97 -4.90 2.30 14.29
CA GLU A 97 -5.87 2.42 13.19
C GLU A 97 -6.22 3.87 12.90
N LEU A 98 -6.38 4.15 11.60
CA LEU A 98 -6.73 5.45 11.04
C LEU A 98 -8.12 5.38 10.37
N PRO A 99 -8.83 6.51 10.21
CA PRO A 99 -10.11 6.52 9.51
C PRO A 99 -10.00 5.95 8.10
N LEU A 100 -11.00 5.18 7.70
CA LEU A 100 -11.02 4.52 6.39
C LEU A 100 -11.60 5.46 5.32
N VAL A 101 -11.06 5.33 4.11
CA VAL A 101 -11.65 5.89 2.88
C VAL A 101 -12.05 4.71 2.02
N THR A 102 -13.35 4.55 1.79
CA THR A 102 -13.90 3.36 1.12
C THR A 102 -14.64 3.68 -0.18
N ASP A 103 -14.90 4.96 -0.44
CA ASP A 103 -15.60 5.45 -1.62
C ASP A 103 -15.13 6.85 -2.02
N GLU A 104 -15.57 7.31 -3.18
CA GLU A 104 -15.21 8.63 -3.71
C GLU A 104 -15.70 9.77 -2.81
N ALA A 105 -16.88 9.64 -2.21
CA ALA A 105 -17.46 10.68 -1.37
C ALA A 105 -16.63 10.91 -0.10
N SER A 106 -16.24 9.82 0.58
CA SER A 106 -15.34 9.84 1.74
C SER A 106 -13.92 10.27 1.38
N ALA A 107 -13.45 9.94 0.17
CA ALA A 107 -12.13 10.38 -0.31
C ALA A 107 -12.03 11.89 -0.55
N LEU A 108 -13.15 12.54 -0.90
CA LEU A 108 -13.27 13.95 -1.26
C LEU A 108 -13.88 14.82 -0.15
N ALA A 109 -14.22 14.24 1.00
CA ALA A 109 -14.70 14.98 2.15
C ALA A 109 -13.66 15.98 2.64
N ALA A 110 -14.10 17.12 3.19
CA ALA A 110 -13.19 18.17 3.64
C ALA A 110 -12.23 17.73 4.77
N ASP A 111 -12.63 16.71 5.54
CA ASP A 111 -11.89 16.07 6.63
C ASP A 111 -11.38 14.67 6.26
N ALA A 112 -11.40 14.31 4.97
CA ALA A 112 -10.92 13.02 4.49
C ALA A 112 -9.45 12.81 4.90
N PRO A 113 -9.09 11.64 5.46
CA PRO A 113 -7.70 11.35 5.72
C PRO A 113 -6.95 11.25 4.39
N LEU A 114 -5.71 11.77 4.36
CA LEU A 114 -4.86 11.67 3.18
C LEU A 114 -4.20 10.30 3.12
N ILE A 115 -4.48 9.55 2.06
CA ILE A 115 -3.90 8.20 1.86
C ILE A 115 -2.40 8.31 1.47
N HIS A 116 -2.06 9.31 0.68
CA HIS A 116 -0.69 9.63 0.26
C HIS A 116 -0.31 11.04 0.75
N PRO A 117 0.03 11.22 2.04
CA PRO A 117 0.45 12.53 2.55
C PRO A 117 1.78 12.95 1.92
N GLY A 118 1.92 14.24 1.61
CA GLY A 118 3.16 14.78 1.02
C GLY A 118 3.39 14.37 -0.43
N ARG A 119 2.39 13.79 -1.10
CA ARG A 119 2.41 13.46 -2.53
C ARG A 119 2.78 14.69 -3.37
N ASP A 120 3.79 14.54 -4.23
CA ASP A 120 4.41 15.62 -5.00
C ASP A 120 4.69 15.27 -6.49
N ASP A 121 4.02 14.26 -7.04
CA ASP A 121 4.13 13.90 -8.46
C ASP A 121 3.52 14.96 -9.41
N HIS A 122 3.75 14.77 -10.71
CA HIS A 122 3.33 15.70 -11.76
C HIS A 122 1.82 15.92 -11.85
N HIS A 123 0.97 15.06 -11.26
CA HIS A 123 -0.48 15.28 -11.22
C HIS A 123 -0.94 16.04 -9.97
N ALA A 124 -0.16 16.07 -8.89
CA ALA A 124 -0.58 16.59 -7.58
C ALA A 124 -1.07 18.05 -7.65
N GLY A 125 -0.44 18.90 -8.46
CA GLY A 125 -0.83 20.29 -8.66
C GLY A 125 -2.01 20.51 -9.63
N HIS A 126 -2.45 19.47 -10.34
CA HIS A 126 -3.47 19.55 -11.40
C HIS A 126 -4.83 18.98 -10.98
N VAL A 127 -4.95 18.57 -9.72
CA VAL A 127 -6.16 17.98 -9.15
C VAL A 127 -6.71 18.86 -8.03
N PRO A 128 -8.05 18.91 -7.84
CA PRO A 128 -8.65 19.77 -6.83
C PRO A 128 -8.57 19.19 -5.41
N HIS A 129 -8.17 17.92 -5.25
CA HIS A 129 -8.08 17.24 -3.96
C HIS A 129 -6.90 16.25 -3.95
N PRO A 130 -6.11 16.13 -2.86
CA PRO A 130 -4.91 15.28 -2.84
C PRO A 130 -5.17 13.78 -3.00
N ASN A 131 -6.36 13.31 -2.60
CA ASN A 131 -6.79 11.91 -2.81
C ASN A 131 -7.24 11.63 -4.27
N ILE A 132 -7.25 12.62 -5.17
CA ILE A 132 -7.47 12.39 -6.61
C ILE A 132 -6.12 12.15 -7.28
N VAL A 133 -5.90 10.94 -7.82
CA VAL A 133 -4.64 10.60 -8.50
C VAL A 133 -4.42 11.46 -9.74
N HIS A 134 -5.42 11.57 -10.61
CA HIS A 134 -5.27 12.30 -11.87
C HIS A 134 -6.64 12.80 -12.35
N ARG A 135 -6.67 13.95 -13.02
CA ARG A 135 -7.86 14.51 -13.66
C ARG A 135 -7.57 14.83 -15.13
N GLN A 136 -8.18 14.07 -16.03
CA GLN A 136 -8.10 14.30 -17.47
C GLN A 136 -9.51 14.58 -18.03
N PRO A 137 -9.92 15.85 -18.19
CA PRO A 137 -11.20 16.16 -18.82
C PRO A 137 -11.11 15.86 -20.33
N ILE A 138 -12.12 15.16 -20.85
CA ILE A 138 -12.28 14.95 -22.29
C ILE A 138 -13.32 15.96 -22.79
N ILE A 139 -12.87 17.01 -23.46
CA ILE A 139 -13.73 18.07 -23.97
C ILE A 139 -13.82 17.97 -25.48
N ARG A 140 -15.02 17.69 -26.00
CA ARG A 140 -15.28 17.65 -27.44
C ARG A 140 -16.58 18.36 -27.77
N GLY A 141 -16.49 19.41 -28.59
CA GLY A 141 -17.64 20.25 -28.93
C GLY A 141 -18.13 21.09 -27.74
N ASN A 142 -19.39 21.55 -27.82
CA ASN A 142 -20.03 22.33 -26.77
C ASN A 142 -21.27 21.58 -26.25
N VAL A 143 -21.16 21.01 -25.05
CA VAL A 143 -22.24 20.23 -24.41
C VAL A 143 -23.43 21.11 -24.05
N GLU A 144 -23.21 22.36 -23.64
CA GLU A 144 -24.30 23.28 -23.28
C GLU A 144 -25.17 23.61 -24.50
N GLU A 145 -24.55 23.96 -25.63
CA GLU A 145 -25.26 24.18 -26.89
C GLU A 145 -25.94 22.91 -27.40
N ALA A 146 -25.27 21.76 -27.29
CA ALA A 146 -25.85 20.47 -27.66
C ALA A 146 -27.08 20.11 -26.82
N ARG A 147 -27.09 20.46 -25.52
CA ARG A 147 -28.21 20.24 -24.61
C ARG A 147 -29.39 21.14 -24.93
N LYS A 148 -29.17 22.41 -25.31
CA LYS A 148 -30.23 23.35 -25.71
C LYS A 148 -31.00 22.89 -26.97
N ARG A 149 -30.32 22.24 -27.90
CA ARG A 149 -30.90 21.75 -29.17
C ARG A 149 -31.43 20.31 -29.09
N ALA A 150 -31.29 19.63 -27.96
CA ALA A 150 -31.69 18.24 -27.83
C ALA A 150 -33.20 18.14 -27.64
N ASP A 151 -33.86 17.29 -28.43
CA ASP A 151 -35.29 17.03 -28.29
C ASP A 151 -35.61 16.25 -27.00
N VAL A 152 -34.66 15.44 -26.52
CA VAL A 152 -34.75 14.65 -25.28
C VAL A 152 -33.40 14.62 -24.58
N ILE A 153 -33.40 14.72 -23.25
CA ILE A 153 -32.24 14.52 -22.38
C ILE A 153 -32.65 13.51 -21.31
N VAL A 154 -31.84 12.47 -21.12
CA VAL A 154 -32.02 11.42 -20.11
C VAL A 154 -30.99 11.60 -19.00
#